data_AF-A0A959AK24-F1
#
_entry.id   AF-A0A959AK24-F1
#
_cell.length_a   1.000
_cell.length_b   1.000
_cell.length_c   1.000
_cell.angle_alpha   90.00
_cell.angle_beta   90.00
_cell.angle_gamma   90.00
#
_symmetry.space_group_name_H-M   'P 1'
#
loop_
_entity.id
_entity.type
_entity.pdbx_description
1 polymer ?
#
loop_
_entity_poly.entity_id
_entity_poly.type
_entity_poly.pdbx_seq_one_letter_code
_entity_poly.pdbx_strand_id
1 'polypeptide(L)'
;MKNSAILLLLFIAGLAACIKESDVKQTTAQTAIPNKVDIVTESGIKKYMSLLPDTPWQDLDAFYKEGIEKYHNRPDLLSFKNTAIFYLVRFYNILDDPSASATERIAYYTQEMASLKNCNPAILYPMLMRLQGHWEPSKIAQTAEMGYKNSMLLTKLVSKNKNQPAYAEINKGMEDLKSLYEAKD
;
A
#
# COMPACT_ATOMS: atom_id res chain seq x y z
N MET A 1 44.72 54.78 -14.34
CA MET A 1 45.84 53.91 -14.75
C MET A 1 45.30 52.51 -15.01
N LYS A 2 45.44 52.08 -16.27
CA LYS A 2 45.59 50.71 -16.80
C LYS A 2 44.85 49.52 -16.16
N ASN A 3 44.02 48.92 -17.03
CA ASN A 3 43.90 47.50 -17.37
C ASN A 3 42.98 46.57 -16.55
N SER A 4 41.86 46.27 -17.22
CA SER A 4 41.17 44.98 -17.38
C SER A 4 41.96 43.70 -17.06
N ALA A 5 41.29 42.70 -16.49
CA ALA A 5 41.12 41.38 -17.12
C ALA A 5 40.18 40.48 -16.30
N ILE A 6 39.09 40.06 -16.94
CA ILE A 6 38.38 38.81 -16.67
C ILE A 6 39.31 37.67 -17.13
N LEU A 7 39.47 36.59 -16.37
CA LEU A 7 39.56 35.26 -16.94
C LEU A 7 39.17 34.15 -15.95
N LEU A 8 38.15 33.41 -16.38
CA LEU A 8 37.73 32.08 -15.99
C LEU A 8 38.91 31.09 -16.02
N LEU A 9 38.99 30.12 -15.10
CA LEU A 9 39.34 28.73 -15.42
C LEU A 9 39.08 27.79 -14.23
N LEU A 10 38.28 26.77 -14.53
CA LEU A 10 37.95 25.60 -13.74
C LEU A 10 39.21 24.83 -13.32
N PHE A 11 39.25 24.36 -12.08
CA PHE A 11 39.89 23.08 -11.75
C PHE A 11 39.02 22.33 -10.73
N ILE A 12 38.32 21.32 -11.24
CA ILE A 12 37.77 20.23 -10.46
C ILE A 12 38.93 19.31 -10.09
N ALA A 13 39.17 19.12 -8.80
CA ALA A 13 39.83 17.93 -8.29
C ALA A 13 39.43 17.79 -6.82
N GLY A 14 38.69 16.73 -6.52
CA GLY A 14 38.31 16.39 -5.16
C GLY A 14 39.49 15.92 -4.33
N LEU A 15 39.35 16.03 -3.01
CA LEU A 15 39.82 15.05 -2.05
C LEU A 15 39.23 15.38 -0.66
N ALA A 16 38.29 14.52 -0.28
CA ALA A 16 38.02 14.05 1.08
C ALA A 16 38.39 14.98 2.25
N ALA A 17 37.45 15.85 2.64
CA ALA A 17 37.42 16.37 4.00
C ALA A 17 36.59 15.41 4.88
N CYS A 18 37.30 14.82 5.83
CA CYS A 18 36.82 14.00 6.92
C CYS A 18 35.52 14.54 7.53
N ILE A 19 34.45 13.74 7.48
CA ILE A 19 33.38 13.83 8.47
C ILE A 19 33.43 12.52 9.26
N LYS A 20 33.77 12.70 10.53
CA LYS A 20 33.79 11.71 11.62
C LYS A 20 32.71 10.65 11.47
N GLU A 21 33.15 9.39 11.45
CA GLU A 21 32.37 8.23 11.86
C GLU A 21 31.72 8.54 13.21
N SER A 22 30.44 8.87 13.18
CA SER A 22 29.57 8.58 14.30
C SER A 22 29.11 7.16 14.05
N ASP A 23 29.59 6.23 14.86
CA ASP A 23 29.12 4.84 14.96
C ASP A 23 27.61 4.83 15.23
N VAL A 24 26.82 5.03 14.18
CA VAL A 24 25.47 4.50 14.12
C VAL A 24 25.71 3.02 13.89
N LYS A 25 25.68 2.24 14.98
CA LYS A 25 25.45 0.81 14.90
C LYS A 25 24.19 0.62 14.07
N GLN A 26 24.38 0.38 12.77
CA GLN A 26 23.43 -0.27 11.92
C GLN A 26 23.18 -1.60 12.61
N THR A 27 22.13 -1.64 13.43
CA THR A 27 21.57 -2.91 13.86
C THR A 27 20.86 -3.42 12.63
N THR A 28 21.63 -3.97 11.68
CA THR A 28 21.16 -4.94 10.71
C THR A 28 20.78 -6.18 11.50
N ALA A 29 19.69 -6.08 12.26
CA ALA A 29 18.85 -7.23 12.49
C ALA A 29 18.21 -7.53 11.13
N GLN A 30 18.98 -8.15 10.24
CA GLN A 30 18.42 -9.09 9.29
C GLN A 30 17.83 -10.19 10.17
N THR A 31 16.60 -9.97 10.63
CA THR A 31 15.74 -11.05 11.08
C THR A 31 15.56 -11.89 9.82
N ALA A 32 16.41 -12.90 9.65
CA ALA A 32 16.31 -13.86 8.58
C ALA A 32 14.89 -14.43 8.68
N ILE A 33 13.99 -13.96 7.83
CA ILE A 33 12.62 -14.46 7.76
C ILE A 33 12.78 -15.95 7.51
N PRO A 34 12.30 -16.83 8.40
CA PRO A 34 12.60 -18.25 8.32
C PRO A 34 12.16 -18.78 6.95
N ASN A 35 13.15 -19.30 6.21
CA ASN A 35 12.98 -20.02 4.95
C ASN A 35 12.00 -21.19 5.15
N LYS A 36 10.70 -20.91 4.93
CA LYS A 36 9.50 -21.78 4.89
C LYS A 36 8.35 -21.14 5.67
N VAL A 37 7.93 -19.96 5.23
CA VAL A 37 6.50 -19.66 5.28
C VAL A 37 5.95 -20.20 3.96
N ASP A 38 4.92 -21.05 4.02
CA ASP A 38 4.13 -21.37 2.82
C ASP A 38 3.31 -20.12 2.49
N ILE A 39 3.95 -19.18 1.79
CA ILE A 39 3.43 -17.84 1.48
C ILE A 39 2.39 -17.97 0.37
N VAL A 40 1.23 -18.56 0.62
CA VAL A 40 0.07 -18.35 -0.28
C VAL A 40 -1.27 -18.44 0.45
N THR A 41 -1.27 -18.34 1.77
CA THR A 41 -2.50 -18.49 2.58
C THR A 41 -2.62 -17.36 3.59
N GLU A 42 -3.85 -17.07 4.02
CA GLU A 42 -4.13 -16.17 5.14
C GLU A 42 -3.31 -16.56 6.40
N SER A 43 -3.09 -17.86 6.61
CA SER A 43 -2.25 -18.36 7.71
C SER A 43 -0.76 -18.01 7.53
N GLY A 44 -0.27 -17.92 6.29
CA GLY A 44 1.08 -17.43 5.98
C GLY A 44 1.30 -15.98 6.40
N ILE A 45 0.35 -15.10 6.09
CA ILE A 45 0.39 -13.68 6.51
C ILE A 45 0.26 -13.56 8.03
N LYS A 46 -0.70 -14.28 8.63
CA LYS A 46 -0.86 -14.30 10.10
C LYS A 46 0.40 -14.80 10.81
N LYS A 47 1.03 -15.86 10.29
CA LYS A 47 2.30 -16.39 10.81
C LYS A 47 3.41 -15.35 10.69
N TYR A 48 3.57 -14.73 9.52
CA TYR A 48 4.53 -13.64 9.32
C TYR A 48 4.35 -12.53 10.36
N MET A 49 3.11 -12.07 10.57
CA MET A 49 2.81 -11.01 11.54
C MET A 49 3.00 -11.41 13.00
N SER A 50 2.67 -12.65 13.35
CA SER A 50 2.90 -13.16 14.72
C SER A 50 4.38 -13.20 15.11
N LEU A 51 5.27 -13.26 14.12
CA LEU A 51 6.72 -13.27 14.33
C LEU A 51 7.32 -11.86 14.40
N LEU A 52 6.55 -10.84 13.99
CA LEU A 52 7.03 -9.49 13.69
C LEU A 52 6.01 -8.42 14.15
N PRO A 53 5.68 -8.34 15.46
CA PRO A 53 4.63 -7.44 15.97
C PRO A 53 4.99 -5.95 15.91
N ASP A 54 6.29 -5.61 15.99
CA ASP A 54 6.79 -4.22 16.02
C ASP A 54 7.48 -3.81 14.71
N THR A 55 7.26 -4.60 13.66
CA THR A 55 7.90 -4.39 12.37
C THR A 55 7.26 -3.20 11.66
N PRO A 56 8.03 -2.40 10.88
CA PRO A 56 7.49 -1.31 10.09
C PRO A 56 6.70 -1.84 8.87
N TRP A 57 5.74 -1.07 8.36
CA TRP A 57 4.85 -1.50 7.28
C TRP A 57 5.58 -1.85 5.98
N GLN A 58 6.76 -1.26 5.79
CA GLN A 58 7.65 -1.45 4.66
C GLN A 58 8.10 -2.91 4.50
N ASP A 59 8.25 -3.64 5.59
CA ASP A 59 8.66 -5.05 5.53
C ASP A 59 7.49 -5.93 5.07
N LEU A 60 6.25 -5.60 5.48
CA LEU A 60 5.06 -6.24 4.94
C LEU A 60 4.83 -5.88 3.47
N ASP A 61 5.14 -4.65 3.03
CA ASP A 61 5.14 -4.27 1.60
C ASP A 61 6.14 -5.12 0.80
N ALA A 62 7.36 -5.29 1.31
CA ALA A 62 8.38 -6.11 0.67
C ALA A 62 7.93 -7.57 0.56
N PHE A 63 7.43 -8.14 1.66
CA PHE A 63 6.88 -9.49 1.68
C PHE A 63 5.70 -9.67 0.72
N TYR A 64 4.80 -8.69 0.68
CA TYR A 64 3.68 -8.68 -0.25
C TYR A 64 4.17 -8.73 -1.71
N LYS A 65 5.13 -7.87 -2.08
CA LYS A 65 5.67 -7.81 -3.45
C LYS A 65 6.38 -9.09 -3.87
N GLU A 66 7.22 -9.64 -2.99
CA GLU A 66 7.86 -10.94 -3.22
C GLU A 66 6.78 -12.02 -3.46
N GLY A 67 5.72 -12.00 -2.66
CA GLY A 67 4.58 -12.90 -2.82
C GLY A 67 3.90 -12.77 -4.19
N ILE A 68 3.65 -11.54 -4.66
CA ILE A 68 3.02 -11.34 -5.98
C ILE A 68 3.90 -11.87 -7.11
N GLU A 69 5.21 -11.60 -7.06
CA GLU A 69 6.15 -12.07 -8.09
C GLU A 69 6.25 -13.60 -8.10
N LYS A 70 6.43 -14.20 -6.92
CA LYS A 70 6.67 -15.64 -6.76
C LYS A 70 5.43 -16.49 -7.04
N TYR A 71 4.23 -15.97 -6.78
CA TYR A 71 2.98 -16.73 -6.81
C TYR A 71 1.97 -16.23 -7.86
N HIS A 72 2.43 -15.49 -8.88
CA HIS A 72 1.57 -14.89 -9.91
C HIS A 72 0.60 -15.87 -10.62
N ASN A 73 0.94 -17.16 -10.71
CA ASN A 73 0.11 -18.20 -11.35
C ASN A 73 -0.77 -18.99 -10.38
N ARG A 74 -0.82 -18.61 -9.10
CA ARG A 74 -1.50 -19.38 -8.06
C ARG A 74 -2.96 -18.95 -7.91
N PRO A 75 -3.90 -19.90 -7.75
CA PRO A 75 -5.33 -19.58 -7.64
C PRO A 75 -5.69 -18.78 -6.37
N ASP A 76 -4.91 -18.94 -5.33
CA ASP A 76 -5.03 -18.30 -4.01
C ASP A 76 -4.40 -16.89 -3.95
N LEU A 77 -3.76 -16.42 -5.03
CA LEU A 77 -3.14 -15.10 -5.10
C LEU A 77 -4.12 -13.96 -4.78
N LEU A 78 -5.38 -14.07 -5.19
CA LEU A 78 -6.40 -13.06 -4.92
C LEU A 78 -6.71 -12.96 -3.41
N SER A 79 -6.71 -14.08 -2.69
CA SER A 79 -6.91 -14.09 -1.24
C SER A 79 -5.70 -13.49 -0.52
N PHE A 80 -4.49 -13.81 -1.00
CA PHE A 80 -3.26 -13.20 -0.52
C PHE A 80 -3.27 -11.68 -0.70
N LYS A 81 -3.59 -11.18 -1.90
CA LYS A 81 -3.68 -9.74 -2.19
C LYS A 81 -4.64 -9.02 -1.25
N ASN A 82 -5.88 -9.53 -1.12
CA ASN A 82 -6.87 -8.95 -0.21
C ASN A 82 -6.37 -8.89 1.23
N THR A 83 -5.81 -9.99 1.71
CA THR A 83 -5.37 -10.12 3.09
C THR A 83 -4.20 -9.17 3.37
N ALA A 84 -3.16 -9.18 2.54
CA ALA A 84 -1.99 -8.34 2.73
C ALA A 84 -2.35 -6.84 2.69
N ILE A 85 -3.16 -6.41 1.71
CA ILE A 85 -3.61 -5.01 1.63
C ILE A 85 -4.45 -4.63 2.85
N PHE A 86 -5.35 -5.52 3.31
CA PHE A 86 -6.11 -5.29 4.54
C PHE A 86 -5.18 -5.06 5.74
N TYR A 87 -4.13 -5.87 5.88
CA TYR A 87 -3.19 -5.71 6.98
C TYR A 87 -2.39 -4.41 6.92
N LEU A 88 -1.87 -4.07 5.74
CA LEU A 88 -1.15 -2.81 5.49
C LEU A 88 -2.03 -1.59 5.83
N VAL A 89 -3.31 -1.63 5.45
CA VAL A 89 -4.24 -0.52 5.66
C VAL A 89 -4.75 -0.43 7.09
N ARG A 90 -5.15 -1.55 7.70
CA ARG A 90 -5.86 -1.56 8.99
C ARG A 90 -4.95 -1.71 10.21
N PHE A 91 -3.92 -2.54 10.13
CA PHE A 91 -3.07 -2.84 11.29
C PHE A 91 -1.82 -1.97 11.31
N TYR A 92 -1.20 -1.81 10.16
CA TYR A 92 -0.03 -0.94 10.00
C TYR A 92 -0.42 0.53 9.79
N ASN A 93 -1.73 0.78 9.61
CA ASN A 93 -2.31 2.10 9.55
C ASN A 93 -1.61 3.05 8.57
N ILE A 94 -1.20 2.53 7.41
CA ILE A 94 -0.47 3.30 6.39
C ILE A 94 -1.25 4.54 5.92
N LEU A 95 -2.59 4.55 6.09
CA LEU A 95 -3.45 5.70 5.79
C LEU A 95 -3.07 6.95 6.58
N ASP A 96 -2.60 6.78 7.82
CA ASP A 96 -2.24 7.87 8.72
C ASP A 96 -0.78 8.33 8.54
N ASP A 97 0.01 7.62 7.73
CA ASP A 97 1.37 8.03 7.36
C ASP A 97 1.31 9.16 6.30
N PRO A 98 1.76 10.39 6.64
CA PRO A 98 1.69 11.53 5.72
C PRO A 98 2.80 11.51 4.66
N SER A 99 3.73 10.55 4.70
CA SER A 99 4.88 10.52 3.81
C SER A 99 4.48 10.33 2.34
N ALA A 100 5.32 10.85 1.44
CA ALA A 100 5.18 10.62 0.01
C ALA A 100 5.25 9.11 -0.33
N SER A 101 6.11 8.36 0.38
CA SER A 101 6.24 6.91 0.21
C SER A 101 4.95 6.17 0.55
N ALA A 102 4.30 6.51 1.67
CA ALA A 102 3.00 5.94 2.02
C ALA A 102 1.93 6.29 0.98
N THR A 103 1.93 7.53 0.48
CA THR A 103 0.99 7.99 -0.56
C THR A 103 1.13 7.20 -1.86
N GLU A 104 2.37 6.98 -2.32
CA GLU A 104 2.67 6.14 -3.50
C GLU A 104 2.21 4.70 -3.30
N ARG A 105 2.38 4.15 -2.09
CA ARG A 105 1.96 2.79 -1.77
C ARG A 105 0.45 2.65 -1.70
N ILE A 106 -0.24 3.59 -1.09
CA ILE A 106 -1.71 3.63 -1.08
C ILE A 106 -2.23 3.74 -2.51
N ALA A 107 -1.61 4.57 -3.36
CA ALA A 107 -1.96 4.67 -4.77
C ALA A 107 -1.85 3.31 -5.48
N TYR A 108 -0.77 2.57 -5.26
CA TYR A 108 -0.57 1.23 -5.81
C TYR A 108 -1.61 0.22 -5.26
N TYR A 109 -1.80 0.13 -3.94
CA TYR A 109 -2.75 -0.80 -3.34
C TYR A 109 -4.20 -0.49 -3.68
N THR A 110 -4.53 0.78 -3.92
CA THR A 110 -5.87 1.20 -4.36
C THR A 110 -6.22 0.58 -5.71
N GLN A 111 -5.28 0.62 -6.67
CA GLN A 111 -5.49 0.00 -7.99
C GLN A 111 -5.58 -1.51 -7.88
N GLU A 112 -4.66 -2.13 -7.13
CA GLU A 112 -4.68 -3.57 -6.88
C GLU A 112 -6.02 -4.00 -6.27
N MET A 113 -6.46 -3.37 -5.17
CA MET A 113 -7.71 -3.68 -4.48
C MET A 113 -8.95 -3.47 -5.36
N ALA A 114 -9.02 -2.36 -6.11
CA ALA A 114 -10.15 -2.08 -6.99
C ALA A 114 -10.32 -3.15 -8.07
N SER A 115 -9.23 -3.79 -8.50
CA SER A 115 -9.25 -4.84 -9.53
C SER A 115 -9.70 -6.22 -9.03
N LEU A 116 -9.74 -6.45 -7.71
CA LEU A 116 -10.06 -7.76 -7.14
C LEU A 116 -11.56 -8.06 -7.24
N LYS A 117 -11.95 -9.23 -7.77
CA LYS A 117 -13.37 -9.67 -7.93
C LYS A 117 -14.20 -9.75 -6.64
N ASN A 118 -13.55 -9.61 -5.48
CA ASN A 118 -14.12 -9.59 -4.15
C ASN A 118 -13.58 -8.39 -3.36
N CYS A 119 -13.37 -7.27 -4.05
CA CYS A 119 -12.91 -6.01 -3.49
C CYS A 119 -13.66 -5.72 -2.18
N ASN A 120 -12.91 -5.33 -1.15
CA ASN A 120 -13.51 -4.93 0.12
C ASN A 120 -13.77 -3.42 0.10
N PRO A 121 -15.03 -2.98 -0.05
CA PRO A 121 -15.34 -1.56 -0.21
C PRO A 121 -15.07 -0.75 1.06
N ALA A 122 -15.12 -1.40 2.24
CA ALA A 122 -14.75 -0.78 3.51
C ALA A 122 -13.24 -0.47 3.62
N ILE A 123 -12.42 -1.06 2.77
CA ILE A 123 -10.97 -0.80 2.67
C ILE A 123 -10.66 0.13 1.50
N LEU A 124 -11.30 -0.09 0.35
CA LEU A 124 -11.06 0.73 -0.84
C LEU A 124 -11.48 2.20 -0.64
N TYR A 125 -12.64 2.45 -0.03
CA TYR A 125 -13.13 3.82 0.12
C TYR A 125 -12.15 4.71 0.93
N PRO A 126 -11.68 4.32 2.13
CA PRO A 126 -10.68 5.11 2.87
C PRO A 126 -9.39 5.38 2.07
N MET A 127 -8.92 4.40 1.28
CA MET A 127 -7.74 4.62 0.43
C MET A 127 -8.00 5.68 -0.65
N LEU A 128 -9.18 5.67 -1.29
CA LEU A 128 -9.56 6.69 -2.26
C LEU A 128 -9.69 8.08 -1.63
N MET A 129 -10.26 8.16 -0.42
CA MET A 129 -10.33 9.42 0.33
C MET A 129 -8.94 9.97 0.63
N ARG A 130 -8.00 9.11 1.02
CA ARG A 130 -6.60 9.50 1.27
C ARG A 130 -5.86 9.99 0.02
N LEU A 131 -6.33 9.63 -1.17
CA LEU A 131 -5.77 10.04 -2.46
C LEU A 131 -6.45 11.29 -3.05
N GLN A 132 -7.48 11.83 -2.40
CA GLN A 132 -8.03 13.13 -2.78
C GLN A 132 -6.96 14.21 -2.63
N GLY A 133 -6.76 15.03 -3.67
CA GLY A 133 -5.68 16.01 -3.74
C GLY A 133 -4.34 15.45 -4.28
N HIS A 134 -4.22 14.13 -4.43
CA HIS A 134 -3.08 13.48 -5.08
C HIS A 134 -3.43 12.88 -6.44
N TRP A 135 -4.68 12.47 -6.63
CA TRP A 135 -5.22 11.98 -7.89
C TRP A 135 -6.26 12.95 -8.44
N GLU A 136 -6.34 13.01 -9.76
CA GLU A 136 -7.41 13.71 -10.46
C GLU A 136 -8.78 13.12 -10.08
N PRO A 137 -9.83 13.95 -9.92
CA PRO A 137 -11.17 13.50 -9.56
C PRO A 137 -11.71 12.39 -10.48
N SER A 138 -11.43 12.49 -11.78
CA SER A 138 -11.85 11.50 -12.78
C SER A 138 -11.23 10.11 -12.53
N LYS A 139 -9.98 10.06 -12.03
CA LYS A 139 -9.30 8.81 -11.67
C LYS A 139 -9.90 8.21 -10.40
N ILE A 140 -10.23 9.05 -9.41
CA ILE A 140 -10.94 8.61 -8.19
C ILE A 140 -12.30 8.00 -8.56
N ALA A 141 -13.11 8.69 -9.36
CA ALA A 141 -14.43 8.22 -9.79
C ALA A 141 -14.35 6.91 -10.59
N GLN A 142 -13.43 6.79 -11.56
CA GLN A 142 -13.21 5.55 -12.32
C GLN A 142 -12.79 4.38 -11.42
N THR A 143 -11.92 4.63 -10.45
CA THR A 143 -11.44 3.60 -9.54
C THR A 143 -12.54 3.19 -8.54
N ALA A 144 -13.35 4.14 -8.08
CA ALA A 144 -14.53 3.89 -7.26
C ALA A 144 -15.57 3.05 -8.02
N GLU A 145 -15.82 3.35 -9.29
CA GLU A 145 -16.72 2.58 -10.16
C GLU A 145 -16.26 1.12 -10.31
N MET A 146 -14.98 0.92 -10.60
CA MET A 146 -14.37 -0.41 -10.71
C MET A 146 -14.52 -1.19 -9.41
N GLY A 147 -14.16 -0.56 -8.28
CA GLY A 147 -14.27 -1.13 -6.95
C GLY A 147 -15.71 -1.48 -6.57
N TYR A 148 -16.67 -0.60 -6.83
CA TYR A 148 -18.09 -0.82 -6.60
C TYR A 148 -18.59 -2.06 -7.36
N LYS A 149 -18.32 -2.12 -8.67
CA LYS A 149 -18.69 -3.26 -9.52
C LYS A 149 -18.08 -4.58 -9.01
N ASN A 150 -16.81 -4.54 -8.63
CA ASN A 150 -16.07 -5.70 -8.13
C ASN A 150 -16.43 -6.08 -6.68
N SER A 151 -17.06 -5.20 -5.91
CA SER A 151 -17.53 -5.46 -4.54
C SER A 151 -18.94 -6.10 -4.49
N MET A 152 -19.65 -6.15 -5.62
CA MET A 152 -21.01 -6.72 -5.70
C MET A 152 -21.08 -8.19 -5.27
N LEU A 153 -20.05 -8.99 -5.58
CA LEU A 153 -19.99 -10.39 -5.15
C LEU A 153 -19.85 -10.51 -3.63
N LEU A 154 -18.93 -9.74 -3.04
CA LEU A 154 -18.70 -9.73 -1.60
C LEU A 154 -19.99 -9.34 -0.86
N THR A 155 -20.66 -8.28 -1.32
CA THR A 155 -21.94 -7.81 -0.74
C THR A 155 -23.01 -8.90 -0.73
N LYS A 156 -23.16 -9.67 -1.82
CA LYS A 156 -24.08 -10.82 -1.89
C LYS A 156 -23.72 -11.94 -0.92
N LEU A 157 -22.43 -12.15 -0.66
CA LEU A 157 -21.97 -13.16 0.29
C LEU A 157 -22.27 -12.74 1.72
N VAL A 158 -21.97 -11.49 2.08
CA VAL A 158 -22.17 -11.00 3.46
C VAL A 158 -23.61 -10.69 3.79
N SER A 159 -24.47 -10.40 2.80
CA SER A 159 -25.90 -10.15 3.02
C SER A 159 -26.67 -11.36 3.56
N LYS A 160 -26.07 -12.55 3.52
CA LYS A 160 -26.62 -13.76 4.15
C LYS A 160 -26.54 -13.72 5.68
N ASN A 161 -25.65 -12.89 6.24
CA ASN A 161 -25.38 -12.76 7.67
C ASN A 161 -25.44 -11.30 8.13
N LYS A 162 -26.60 -10.65 7.95
CA LYS A 162 -26.79 -9.20 8.17
C LYS A 162 -26.47 -8.69 9.59
N ASN A 163 -26.46 -9.58 10.57
CA ASN A 163 -26.21 -9.23 11.97
C ASN A 163 -24.72 -9.14 12.31
N GLN A 164 -23.81 -9.44 11.38
CA GLN A 164 -22.37 -9.32 11.62
C GLN A 164 -21.90 -7.87 11.43
N PRO A 165 -21.01 -7.35 12.29
CA PRO A 165 -20.45 -5.99 12.14
C PRO A 165 -19.86 -5.71 10.76
N ALA A 166 -19.22 -6.72 10.16
CA ALA A 166 -18.66 -6.63 8.81
C ALA A 166 -19.70 -6.30 7.73
N TYR A 167 -20.97 -6.70 7.91
CA TYR A 167 -22.03 -6.38 6.95
C TYR A 167 -22.31 -4.89 6.89
N ALA A 168 -22.39 -4.22 8.06
CA ALA A 168 -22.65 -2.79 8.13
C ALA A 168 -21.49 -1.99 7.50
N GLU A 169 -20.24 -2.37 7.80
CA GLU A 169 -19.06 -1.71 7.22
C GLU A 169 -18.99 -1.87 5.70
N ILE A 170 -19.22 -3.09 5.19
CA ILE A 170 -19.18 -3.37 3.75
C ILE A 170 -20.30 -2.62 3.03
N ASN A 171 -21.52 -2.61 3.56
CA ASN A 171 -22.63 -1.87 2.95
C ASN A 171 -22.38 -0.36 2.93
N LYS A 172 -21.90 0.21 4.04
CA LYS A 172 -21.55 1.63 4.08
C LYS A 172 -20.47 1.95 3.04
N GLY A 173 -19.42 1.13 2.98
CA GLY A 173 -18.37 1.29 1.96
C GLY A 173 -18.93 1.21 0.52
N MET A 174 -19.92 0.37 0.26
CA MET A 174 -20.59 0.30 -1.05
C MET A 174 -21.31 1.60 -1.39
N GLU A 175 -22.07 2.15 -0.44
CA GLU A 175 -22.78 3.43 -0.61
C GLU A 175 -21.80 4.59 -0.83
N ASP A 176 -20.70 4.59 -0.09
CA ASP A 176 -19.64 5.59 -0.20
C ASP A 176 -18.93 5.52 -1.56
N LEU A 177 -18.57 4.31 -2.03
CA LEU A 177 -17.98 4.12 -3.36
C LEU A 177 -18.94 4.51 -4.49
N LYS A 178 -20.22 4.16 -4.34
CA LYS A 178 -21.26 4.55 -5.30
C LYS A 178 -21.35 6.07 -5.41
N SER A 179 -21.35 6.76 -4.28
CA SER A 179 -21.40 8.23 -4.22
C SER A 179 -20.19 8.87 -4.91
N LEU A 180 -18.97 8.35 -4.69
CA LEU A 180 -17.76 8.84 -5.37
C LEU A 180 -17.81 8.64 -6.89
N TYR A 181 -18.38 7.52 -7.34
CA TYR A 181 -18.55 7.21 -8.75
C TYR A 181 -19.62 8.11 -9.41
N GLU A 182 -20.74 8.34 -8.73
CA GLU A 182 -21.86 9.15 -9.25
C GLU A 182 -21.59 10.66 -9.20
N ALA A 183 -20.62 11.12 -8.40
CA ALA A 183 -20.15 12.51 -8.38
C ALA A 183 -19.30 12.90 -9.60
N LYS A 184 -19.31 12.11 -10.68
CA LYS A 184 -18.55 12.33 -11.93
C LYS A 184 -19.14 13.44 -12.81
N ASP A 185 -20.29 14.00 -12.41
CA ASP A 185 -21.06 15.00 -13.14
C ASP A 185 -20.98 16.40 -12.50
#